data_AF-A0A2M6ZX33-F1
#
_entry.id   AF-A0A2M6ZX33-F1
#
_cell.length_a   1.000
_cell.length_b   1.000
_cell.length_c   1.000
_cell.angle_alpha   90.00
_cell.angle_beta   90.00
_cell.angle_gamma   90.00
#
_symmetry.space_group_name_H-M   'P 1'
#
loop_
_entity.id
_entity.type
_entity.pdbx_description
1 polymer ?
#
loop_
_entity_poly.entity_id
_entity_poly.type
_entity_poly.pdbx_seq_one_letter_code
_entity_poly.pdbx_strand_id
1 'polypeptide(L)'
;MELETLADTGATFTKVPKDAVAKLGLEAKYEAPIELADGRIITRRLALAEIEIEGVRSPVLVAIAENEERPLLGYTTLEALGLKVNPLTRKLERAIAIEY
;
A
#
# COMPACT_ATOMS: atom_id res chain seq x y z
N MET A 1 13.44 -1.52 5.87
CA MET A 1 12.81 -2.37 6.91
C MET A 1 11.92 -3.38 6.22
N GLU A 2 11.59 -4.48 6.88
CA GLU A 2 10.65 -5.47 6.35
C GLU A 2 9.35 -5.41 7.15
N LEU A 3 8.23 -5.56 6.44
CA LEU A 3 6.89 -5.56 7.01
C LEU A 3 6.09 -6.69 6.37
N GLU A 4 5.56 -7.60 7.19
CA GLU A 4 4.62 -8.60 6.71
C GLU A 4 3.23 -7.97 6.54
N THR A 5 2.63 -8.14 5.37
CA THR A 5 1.35 -7.50 5.02
C THR A 5 0.46 -8.49 4.29
N LEU A 6 -0.86 -8.29 4.37
CA LEU A 6 -1.82 -8.99 3.51
C LEU A 6 -2.03 -8.20 2.22
N ALA A 7 -1.87 -8.86 1.07
CA ALA A 7 -2.29 -8.29 -0.21
C ALA A 7 -3.83 -8.19 -0.26
N ASP A 8 -4.33 -6.97 -0.36
CA ASP A 8 -5.75 -6.66 -0.40
C ASP A 8 -6.05 -5.81 -1.64
N THR A 9 -6.55 -6.46 -2.69
CA THR A 9 -6.93 -5.78 -3.93
C THR A 9 -8.17 -4.90 -3.78
N GLY A 10 -8.88 -4.95 -2.66
CA GLY A 10 -9.93 -4.01 -2.29
C GLY A 10 -9.41 -2.72 -1.66
N ALA A 11 -8.15 -2.69 -1.20
CA ALA A 11 -7.53 -1.50 -0.64
C ALA A 11 -6.76 -0.72 -1.73
N THR A 12 -7.05 0.57 -1.88
CA THR A 12 -6.35 1.43 -2.85
C THR A 12 -4.89 1.66 -2.46
N PHE A 13 -4.65 2.13 -1.24
CA PHE A 13 -3.31 2.44 -0.73
C PHE A 13 -2.77 1.32 0.13
N THR A 14 -1.45 1.11 0.07
CA THR A 14 -0.74 0.31 1.06
C THR A 14 -0.83 1.00 2.42
N LYS A 15 -1.31 0.28 3.42
CA LYS A 15 -1.54 0.77 4.77
C LYS A 15 -0.39 0.33 5.67
N VAL A 16 0.33 1.30 6.26
CA VAL A 16 1.49 1.06 7.11
C VAL A 16 1.31 1.69 8.50
N PRO A 17 1.85 1.07 9.56
CA PRO A 17 1.74 1.62 10.92
C PRO A 17 2.54 2.92 11.04
N LYS A 18 2.04 3.88 11.81
CA LYS A 18 2.70 5.19 12.04
C LYS A 18 4.12 5.06 12.57
N ASP A 19 4.42 4.01 13.34
CA ASP A 19 5.78 3.75 13.82
C ASP A 19 6.75 3.40 12.69
N ALA A 20 6.29 2.72 11.64
CA ALA A 20 7.11 2.44 10.46
C ALA A 20 7.46 3.73 9.72
N VAL A 21 6.47 4.63 9.56
CA VAL A 21 6.64 5.95 8.95
C VAL A 21 7.66 6.78 9.74
N ALA A 22 7.51 6.84 11.06
CA ALA A 22 8.43 7.56 11.94
C ALA A 22 9.85 6.97 11.91
N LYS A 23 9.98 5.65 11.99
CA LYS A 23 11.28 4.95 11.96
C LYS A 23 12.02 5.13 10.63
N LEU A 24 11.29 5.29 9.53
CA LEU A 24 11.84 5.56 8.20
C LEU A 24 12.06 7.06 7.94
N GLY A 25 11.68 7.94 8.87
CA GLY A 25 11.80 9.40 8.70
C GLY A 25 10.91 9.94 7.57
N LEU A 26 9.81 9.25 7.26
CA LEU A 26 8.92 9.66 6.16
C LEU A 26 8.02 10.83 6.60
N GLU A 27 7.83 11.77 5.70
CA GLU A 27 6.99 12.94 5.94
C GLU A 27 5.56 12.74 5.43
N ALA A 28 4.59 12.93 6.32
CA ALA A 28 3.17 12.83 6.02
C ALA A 28 2.64 14.10 5.31
N LYS A 29 2.98 14.24 4.02
CA LYS A 29 2.75 15.46 3.20
C LYS A 29 1.39 15.53 2.54
N TYR A 30 0.67 14.43 2.45
CA TYR A 30 -0.58 14.35 1.70
C TYR A 30 -1.70 13.88 2.61
N GLU A 31 -2.94 14.13 2.19
CA GLU A 31 -4.14 13.64 2.84
C GLU A 31 -5.14 13.21 1.78
N ALA A 32 -5.94 12.18 2.07
CA ALA A 32 -7.02 11.74 1.20
C ALA A 32 -8.21 11.24 2.03
N PRO A 33 -9.46 11.45 1.54
CA PRO A 33 -10.60 10.73 2.05
C PRO A 33 -10.48 9.25 1.66
N ILE A 34 -10.74 8.36 2.62
CA ILE A 34 -10.73 6.91 2.43
C ILE A 34 -12.02 6.34 2.98
N GLU A 35 -12.72 5.56 2.16
CA GLU A 35 -13.86 4.75 2.56
C GLU A 35 -13.37 3.46 3.23
N LEU A 36 -13.87 3.20 4.43
CA LEU A 36 -13.61 1.97 5.18
C LEU A 36 -14.59 0.87 4.76
N ALA A 37 -14.29 -0.37 5.14
CA ALA A 37 -15.13 -1.53 4.82
C ALA A 37 -16.57 -1.44 5.40
N ASP A 38 -16.80 -0.57 6.39
CA ASP A 38 -18.13 -0.30 6.96
C ASP A 38 -18.83 0.92 6.33
N GLY A 39 -18.29 1.46 5.24
CA GLY A 39 -18.82 2.59 4.50
C GLY A 39 -18.52 3.96 5.12
N ARG A 40 -17.86 4.03 6.29
CA ARG A 40 -17.43 5.32 6.85
C ARG A 40 -16.32 5.92 6.00
N ILE A 41 -16.39 7.23 5.79
CA ILE A 41 -15.32 8.01 5.16
C ILE A 41 -14.50 8.67 6.25
N ILE A 42 -13.18 8.44 6.24
CA ILE A 42 -12.22 9.09 7.13
C ILE A 42 -11.15 9.82 6.32
N THR A 43 -10.52 10.84 6.89
CA THR A 43 -9.32 11.43 6.31
C THR A 43 -8.10 10.67 6.82
N ARG A 44 -7.25 10.18 5.92
CA ARG A 44 -5.92 9.66 6.27
C ARG A 44 -4.82 10.53 5.75
N ARG A 45 -3.79 10.69 6.57
CA ARG A 45 -2.49 11.21 6.13
C ARG A 45 -1.79 10.14 5.29
N LEU A 46 -1.08 10.58 4.26
CA LEU A 46 -0.26 9.75 3.40
C LEU A 46 1.19 10.25 3.39
N ALA A 47 2.11 9.32 3.21
CA ALA A 47 3.52 9.60 2.98
C ALA A 47 3.97 8.96 1.67
N LEU A 48 4.99 9.55 1.03
CA LEU A 48 5.67 8.89 -0.09
C LEU A 48 6.70 7.93 0.49
N ALA A 49 6.60 6.65 0.16
CA ALA A 49 7.53 5.61 0.59
C ALA A 49 8.08 4.88 -0.64
N GLU A 50 9.34 4.46 -0.58
CA GLU A 50 9.89 3.56 -1.57
C GLU A 50 9.67 2.12 -1.13
N ILE A 51 8.91 1.36 -1.91
CA ILE A 51 8.55 -0.03 -1.61
C ILE A 51 9.27 -0.96 -2.57
N GLU A 52 9.79 -2.06 -2.05
CA GLU A 52 10.44 -3.13 -2.81
C GLU A 52 9.73 -4.46 -2.55
N ILE A 53 9.30 -5.14 -3.62
CA ILE A 53 8.70 -6.48 -3.59
C ILE A 53 9.32 -7.30 -4.72
N GLU A 54 9.82 -8.50 -4.39
CA GLU A 54 10.47 -9.42 -5.36
C GLU A 54 11.52 -8.71 -6.24
N GLY A 55 12.35 -7.87 -5.61
CA GLY A 55 13.45 -7.15 -6.28
C GLY A 55 13.02 -5.99 -7.19
N VAL A 56 11.74 -5.63 -7.24
CA VAL A 56 11.26 -4.45 -7.98
C VAL A 56 10.87 -3.36 -7.00
N ARG A 57 11.33 -2.15 -7.28
CA ARG A 57 11.27 -1.01 -6.36
C ARG A 57 10.65 0.20 -7.04
N SER A 58 9.74 0.88 -6.34
CA SER A 58 9.06 2.06 -6.85
C SER A 58 8.59 2.99 -5.72
N PRO A 59 8.60 4.32 -5.90
CA PRO A 59 8.00 5.25 -4.95
C PRO A 59 6.46 5.21 -5.06
N VAL A 60 5.79 5.10 -3.92
CA VAL A 60 4.32 4.99 -3.83
C VAL A 60 3.78 5.78 -2.65
N LEU A 61 2.54 6.25 -2.77
CA LEU A 61 1.82 6.82 -1.62
C LEU A 61 1.34 5.70 -0.71
N VAL A 62 1.64 5.81 0.59
CA VAL A 62 1.18 4.88 1.62
C VAL A 62 0.27 5.60 2.62
N ALA A 63 -0.80 4.93 3.01
CA ALA A 63 -1.71 5.40 4.04
C ALA A 63 -1.13 5.13 5.43
N ILE A 64 -1.10 6.16 6.26
CA ILE A 64 -0.59 6.07 7.63
C ILE A 64 -1.71 5.57 8.53
N ALA A 65 -1.41 4.53 9.31
CA ALA A 65 -2.35 3.87 10.19
C ALA A 65 -1.94 3.89 11.65
N GLU A 66 -2.93 3.73 12.52
CA GLU A 66 -2.65 3.42 13.92
C GLU A 66 -1.95 2.06 14.01
N ASN A 67 -1.12 1.87 15.03
CA ASN A 67 -0.23 0.71 15.14
C ASN A 67 -1.01 -0.60 15.39
N GLU A 68 -2.22 -0.48 15.92
CA GLU A 68 -3.15 -1.58 16.17
C GLU A 68 -3.86 -2.05 14.90
N GLU A 69 -3.83 -1.25 13.84
CA GLU A 69 -4.43 -1.62 12.58
C GLU A 69 -3.53 -2.59 11.81
N ARG A 70 -4.14 -3.63 11.23
CA ARG A 70 -3.42 -4.57 10.39
C ARG A 70 -2.83 -3.87 9.15
N PRO A 71 -1.53 -4.01 8.88
CA PRO A 71 -0.93 -3.55 7.63
C PRO A 71 -1.49 -4.27 6.41
N LEU A 72 -1.67 -3.55 5.31
CA LEU A 72 -2.21 -4.07 4.05
C LEU A 72 -1.35 -3.61 2.88
N LEU A 73 -1.15 -4.49 1.91
CA LEU A 73 -0.57 -4.15 0.61
C LEU A 73 -1.71 -3.82 -0.35
N GLY A 74 -1.79 -2.55 -0.74
CA GLY A 74 -2.86 -2.02 -1.58
C GLY A 74 -2.53 -2.10 -3.07
N TYR A 75 -3.58 -1.93 -3.88
CA TYR A 75 -3.54 -2.06 -5.33
C TYR A 75 -2.58 -1.08 -6.03
N THR A 76 -2.53 0.19 -5.61
CA THR A 76 -1.65 1.19 -6.26
C THR A 76 -0.16 0.86 -6.10
N THR A 77 0.22 0.19 -5.00
CA THR A 77 1.59 -0.31 -4.84
C THR A 77 1.86 -1.47 -5.80
N LEU A 78 0.92 -2.40 -5.93
CA LEU A 78 1.05 -3.50 -6.89
C LEU A 78 1.20 -2.97 -8.32
N GLU A 79 0.36 -2.02 -8.74
CA GLU A 79 0.46 -1.38 -10.06
C GLU A 79 1.80 -0.70 -10.28
N ALA A 80 2.24 0.14 -9.34
CA ALA A 80 3.49 0.88 -9.44
C ALA A 80 4.73 -0.02 -9.52
N LEU A 81 4.62 -1.26 -9.02
CA LEU A 81 5.67 -2.28 -9.09
C LEU A 81 5.47 -3.26 -10.27
N GLY A 82 4.44 -3.08 -11.11
CA GLY A 82 4.13 -3.99 -12.21
C GLY A 82 3.75 -5.39 -11.73
N LEU A 83 2.99 -5.46 -10.63
CA LEU A 83 2.55 -6.69 -9.98
C LEU A 83 1.02 -6.79 -9.97
N LYS A 84 0.52 -8.02 -9.88
CA LYS A 84 -0.89 -8.34 -9.64
C LYS A 84 -1.01 -9.55 -8.73
N VAL A 85 -2.14 -9.68 -8.02
CA VAL A 85 -2.50 -10.90 -7.31
C VAL A 85 -3.19 -11.85 -8.30
N ASN A 86 -2.70 -13.09 -8.40
CA ASN A 86 -3.44 -14.16 -9.05
C ASN A 86 -4.42 -14.78 -8.05
N PRO A 87 -5.75 -14.66 -8.24
CA PRO A 87 -6.74 -15.14 -7.27
C PRO A 87 -6.83 -16.66 -7.19
N LEU A 88 -6.39 -17.39 -8.23
CA LEU A 88 -6.40 -18.86 -8.25
C LEU A 88 -5.22 -19.42 -7.47
N THR A 89 -4.01 -18.87 -7.69
CA THR A 89 -2.78 -19.36 -7.06
C THR A 89 -2.49 -18.67 -5.73
N ARG A 90 -3.13 -17.52 -5.46
CA ARG A 90 -2.88 -16.63 -4.32
C ARG A 90 -1.43 -16.16 -4.23
N LYS A 91 -0.79 -15.97 -5.38
CA LYS A 91 0.59 -15.49 -5.51
C LYS A 91 0.61 -14.16 -6.26
N LEU A 92 1.71 -13.42 -6.08
CA LEU A 92 2.02 -12.27 -6.92
C LEU A 92 2.58 -12.74 -8.27
N GLU A 93 2.22 -12.02 -9.32
CA GLU A 93 2.69 -12.24 -10.68
C GLU A 93 3.00 -10.91 -11.35
N ARG A 94 3.82 -10.94 -12.39
CA ARG A 94 4.07 -9.75 -13.21
C ARG A 94 2.80 -9.35 -13.96
N ALA A 95 2.44 -8.09 -13.84
CA ALA A 95 1.45 -7.44 -14.68
C ALA A 95 2.12 -6.95 -15.97
N ILE A 96 1.39 -7.07 -17.08
CA ILE A 96 1.78 -6.42 -18.34
C ILE A 96 1.07 -5.08 -18.35
N ALA A 97 1.84 -3.99 -18.44
CA ALA A 97 1.27 -2.66 -18.59
C ALA A 97 0.48 -2.60 -19.90
N ILE A 98 -0.72 -2.04 -19.83
CA ILE A 98 -1.58 -1.83 -20.98
C ILE A 98 -1.59 -0.34 -21.28
N GLU A 99 -1.28 0.00 -22.52
CA GLU A 99 -1.33 1.35 -23.06
C GLU A 99 -2.33 1.34 -24.23
N TYR A 100 -3.25 2.29 -24.26
CA TYR A 100 -4.27 2.47 -25.32
C TYR A 100 -4.20 3.88 -25.89
#